data_AF-A0A7Z8R3E6-F1
#
_entry.id   AF-A0A7Z8R3E6-F1
#
_cell.length_a   1.000
_cell.length_b   1.000
_cell.length_c   1.000
_cell.angle_alpha   90.00
_cell.angle_beta   90.00
_cell.angle_gamma   90.00
#
_symmetry.space_group_name_H-M   'P 1'
#
loop_
_entity.id
_entity.type
_entity.pdbx_description
1 polymer ?
#
loop_
_entity_poly.entity_id
_entity_poly.type
_entity_poly.pdbx_seq_one_letter_code
_entity_poly.pdbx_strand_id
1 'polypeptide(L)'
;MHVNSITDTFKRLNKNMHADQQQWYTLPEQRDLAAQYLLLYEMSLPYGLDLNDQINIDKSGVRIIASMENLSSRQMLDIEQRLHDWMAENLSAYTFNAASPVLMFSHIGQRNIIRMLIGSLAALVLISLILVFAFRSVTLGLICLIPNLIPAGMAFGIWGLACR
;
A
#
# COMPACT_ATOMS: atom_id res chain seq x y z
N MET A 1 -16.08 1.84 -1.23
CA MET A 1 -15.17 0.84 -0.62
C MET A 1 -15.83 -0.54 -0.72
N HIS A 2 -15.13 -1.53 -1.27
CA HIS A 2 -15.63 -2.90 -1.37
C HIS A 2 -14.61 -3.84 -0.71
N VAL A 3 -15.07 -4.73 0.16
CA VAL A 3 -14.21 -5.70 0.84
C VAL A 3 -14.59 -7.08 0.35
N ASN A 4 -13.64 -7.77 -0.26
CA ASN A 4 -13.80 -9.17 -0.63
C ASN A 4 -13.14 -10.03 0.44
N SER A 5 -13.92 -10.92 1.06
CA SER A 5 -13.49 -11.82 2.12
C SER A 5 -14.17 -13.17 1.96
N ILE A 6 -13.45 -14.24 2.32
CA ILE A 6 -13.99 -15.60 2.37
C ILE A 6 -15.23 -15.73 3.26
N THR A 7 -15.40 -14.80 4.20
CA THR A 7 -16.59 -14.71 5.07
C THR A 7 -17.90 -14.68 4.26
N ASP A 8 -17.91 -14.02 3.10
CA ASP A 8 -19.11 -13.96 2.25
C ASP A 8 -19.39 -15.31 1.56
N THR A 9 -18.33 -16.06 1.21
CA THR A 9 -18.45 -17.45 0.73
C THR A 9 -19.05 -18.34 1.81
N PHE A 10 -18.58 -18.24 3.06
CA PHE A 10 -19.13 -19.01 4.19
C PHE A 10 -20.60 -18.69 4.46
N LYS A 11 -20.99 -17.40 4.47
CA LYS A 11 -22.40 -17.00 4.65
C LYS A 11 -23.29 -17.52 3.53
N ARG A 12 -22.81 -17.48 2.29
CA ARG A 12 -23.54 -18.01 1.13
C ARG A 12 -23.68 -19.53 1.19
N LEU A 13 -22.62 -20.24 1.57
CA LEU A 13 -22.68 -21.69 1.78
C LEU A 13 -23.66 -22.05 2.88
N ASN A 14 -23.64 -21.34 4.01
CA ASN A 14 -24.57 -21.58 5.11
C ASN A 14 -26.03 -21.38 4.66
N LYS A 15 -26.31 -20.32 3.92
CA LYS A 15 -27.63 -20.08 3.31
C LYS A 15 -28.05 -21.19 2.34
N ASN A 16 -27.16 -21.61 1.45
CA ASN A 16 -27.46 -22.66 0.47
C ASN A 16 -27.78 -23.99 1.14
N MET A 17 -27.08 -24.34 2.22
CA MET A 17 -27.32 -25.56 3.00
C MET A 17 -28.65 -25.54 3.75
N HIS A 18 -29.22 -24.35 3.98
CA HIS A 18 -30.53 -24.14 4.62
C HIS A 18 -31.61 -23.72 3.61
N ALA A 19 -31.58 -24.30 2.41
CA ALA A 19 -32.60 -24.11 1.37
C ALA A 19 -32.82 -22.64 0.97
N ASP A 20 -31.74 -21.87 0.82
CA ASP A 20 -31.75 -20.47 0.37
C ASP A 20 -32.53 -19.50 1.28
N GLN A 21 -32.74 -19.88 2.54
CA GLN A 21 -33.41 -19.04 3.51
C GLN A 21 -32.52 -17.87 3.92
N GLN A 22 -33.00 -16.63 3.71
CA GLN A 22 -32.26 -15.40 4.00
C GLN A 22 -31.77 -15.28 5.46
N GLN A 23 -32.49 -15.92 6.40
CA GLN A 23 -32.14 -15.95 7.83
C GLN A 23 -30.80 -16.65 8.12
N TRP A 24 -30.30 -17.47 7.18
CA TRP A 24 -29.04 -18.20 7.30
C TRP A 24 -27.89 -17.55 6.54
N TYR A 25 -28.02 -16.28 6.10
CA TYR A 25 -26.89 -15.47 5.61
C TYR A 25 -26.00 -14.99 6.77
N THR A 26 -25.59 -15.91 7.61
CA THR A 26 -24.77 -15.71 8.81
C THR A 26 -23.62 -16.69 8.79
N LEU A 27 -22.58 -16.43 9.59
CA LEU A 27 -21.49 -17.40 9.74
C LEU A 27 -22.01 -18.63 10.51
N PRO A 28 -21.60 -19.85 10.12
CA PRO A 28 -21.95 -21.06 10.88
C PRO A 28 -21.46 -20.95 12.32
N GLU A 29 -22.31 -21.29 13.29
CA GLU A 29 -21.96 -21.19 14.72
C GLU A 29 -20.93 -22.23 15.16
N GLN A 30 -20.87 -23.37 14.46
CA GLN A 30 -19.94 -24.46 14.76
C GLN A 30 -18.82 -24.55 13.72
N ARG A 31 -17.57 -24.59 14.20
CA ARG A 31 -16.38 -24.78 13.34
C ARG A 31 -16.45 -26.05 12.51
N ASP A 32 -16.96 -27.14 13.07
CA ASP A 32 -17.03 -28.44 12.39
C ASP A 32 -18.01 -28.42 11.20
N LEU A 33 -19.14 -27.71 11.33
CA LEU A 33 -20.09 -27.50 10.24
C LEU A 33 -19.47 -26.63 9.13
N ALA A 34 -18.78 -25.56 9.51
CA ALA A 34 -18.08 -24.69 8.56
C ALA A 34 -17.02 -25.47 7.75
N ALA A 35 -16.25 -26.34 8.40
CA ALA A 35 -15.25 -27.18 7.75
C ALA A 35 -15.87 -28.18 6.76
N GLN A 36 -16.99 -28.81 7.12
CA GLN A 36 -17.72 -29.73 6.24
C GLN A 36 -18.32 -29.02 5.03
N TYR A 37 -18.92 -27.84 5.21
CA TYR A 37 -19.45 -27.04 4.09
C TYR A 37 -18.35 -26.57 3.15
N LEU A 38 -17.19 -26.17 3.69
CA LEU A 38 -16.03 -25.79 2.89
C LEU A 38 -15.49 -26.97 2.09
N LEU A 39 -15.39 -28.16 2.69
CA LEU A 39 -14.95 -29.38 2.03
C LEU A 39 -15.87 -29.76 0.87
N LEU A 40 -17.20 -29.72 1.08
CA LEU A 40 -18.17 -29.96 0.01
C LEU A 40 -18.02 -28.96 -1.13
N TYR A 41 -17.77 -27.69 -0.81
CA TYR A 41 -17.53 -26.65 -1.80
C TYR A 41 -16.24 -26.91 -2.59
N GLU A 42 -15.12 -27.21 -1.92
CA GLU A 42 -13.84 -27.61 -2.54
C GLU A 42 -14.03 -28.80 -3.52
N MET A 43 -14.82 -29.81 -3.15
CA MET A 43 -15.12 -30.97 -4.00
C MET A 43 -16.04 -30.64 -5.19
N SER A 44 -16.88 -29.61 -5.06
CA SER A 44 -17.83 -29.19 -6.11
C SER A 44 -17.20 -28.26 -7.15
N LEU A 45 -16.04 -27.67 -6.83
CA LEU A 45 -15.35 -26.74 -7.69
C LEU A 45 -14.63 -27.50 -8.84
N PRO A 46 -14.80 -27.08 -10.11
CA PRO A 46 -14.04 -27.62 -11.22
C PRO A 46 -12.53 -27.43 -11.01
N TYR A 47 -11.73 -28.36 -11.52
CA TYR A 47 -10.27 -28.25 -11.51
C TYR A 47 -9.82 -26.87 -12.03
N GLY A 48 -9.10 -26.11 -11.20
CA GLY A 48 -8.62 -24.76 -11.50
C GLY A 48 -9.41 -23.61 -10.86
N LEU A 49 -10.53 -23.88 -10.20
CA LEU A 49 -11.29 -22.90 -9.41
C LEU A 49 -11.09 -23.17 -7.92
N ASP A 50 -9.87 -23.02 -7.41
CA ASP A 50 -9.54 -23.33 -6.02
C ASP A 50 -9.71 -22.10 -5.10
N LEU A 51 -9.97 -22.34 -3.81
CA LEU A 51 -10.05 -21.34 -2.75
C LEU A 51 -8.68 -20.77 -2.34
N ASN A 52 -7.59 -21.25 -2.94
CA ASN A 52 -6.22 -20.84 -2.67
C ASN A 52 -5.95 -19.33 -2.86
N ASP A 53 -6.79 -18.63 -3.62
CA ASP A 53 -6.69 -17.17 -3.77
C ASP A 53 -7.15 -16.39 -2.52
N GLN A 54 -7.90 -17.02 -1.61
CA GLN A 54 -8.49 -16.40 -0.42
C GLN A 54 -8.07 -17.07 0.89
N ILE A 55 -7.77 -18.37 0.89
CA ILE A 55 -7.27 -19.12 2.05
C ILE A 55 -5.96 -19.79 1.65
N ASN A 56 -4.97 -19.78 2.54
CA ASN A 56 -3.72 -20.50 2.29
C ASN A 56 -3.96 -22.02 2.19
N ILE A 57 -3.14 -22.75 1.43
CA ILE A 57 -3.33 -24.21 1.18
C ILE A 57 -3.32 -25.00 2.51
N ASP A 58 -2.50 -24.59 3.46
CA ASP A 58 -2.40 -25.15 4.82
C ASP A 58 -3.47 -24.63 5.78
N LYS A 59 -4.41 -23.81 5.31
CA LYS A 59 -5.49 -23.15 6.06
C LYS A 59 -4.98 -22.30 7.24
N SER A 60 -3.71 -21.88 7.21
CA SER A 60 -3.08 -21.08 8.28
C SER A 60 -3.33 -19.57 8.18
N GLY A 61 -3.82 -19.09 7.04
CA GLY A 61 -4.02 -17.67 6.79
C GLY A 61 -5.18 -17.39 5.85
N VAL A 62 -5.80 -16.23 6.03
CA VAL A 62 -6.87 -15.71 5.16
C VAL A 62 -6.39 -14.42 4.51
N ARG A 63 -6.65 -14.29 3.21
CA ARG A 63 -6.40 -13.07 2.46
C ARG A 63 -7.68 -12.24 2.40
N ILE A 64 -7.58 -10.98 2.79
CA ILE A 64 -8.66 -9.99 2.71
C ILE A 64 -8.25 -8.93 1.70
N ILE A 65 -9.13 -8.63 0.74
CA ILE A 65 -8.88 -7.61 -0.28
C ILE A 65 -9.86 -6.46 -0.06
N ALA A 66 -9.32 -5.29 0.28
CA ALA A 66 -10.10 -4.06 0.43
C ALA A 66 -9.82 -3.10 -0.74
N SER A 67 -10.84 -2.83 -1.55
CA SER A 67 -10.79 -1.87 -2.65
C SER A 67 -11.21 -0.49 -2.14
N MET A 68 -10.27 0.45 -2.24
CA MET A 68 -10.43 1.85 -1.84
C MET A 68 -10.53 2.76 -3.07
N GLU A 69 -10.94 4.02 -2.87
CA GLU A 69 -10.92 5.04 -3.92
C GLU A 69 -9.47 5.48 -4.23
N ASN A 70 -9.31 6.36 -5.22
CA ASN A 70 -7.98 6.88 -5.59
C ASN A 70 -7.37 7.66 -4.41
N LEU A 71 -6.34 7.08 -3.80
CA LEU A 71 -5.59 7.65 -2.69
C LEU A 71 -4.21 8.11 -3.16
N SER A 72 -3.73 9.23 -2.63
CA SER A 72 -2.33 9.66 -2.81
C SER A 72 -1.37 8.71 -2.08
N SER A 73 -0.11 8.69 -2.50
CA SER A 73 0.92 7.85 -1.85
C SER A 73 1.04 8.10 -0.35
N ARG A 74 0.88 9.36 0.09
CA ARG A 74 0.92 9.71 1.52
C ARG A 74 -0.27 9.14 2.28
N GLN A 75 -1.48 9.25 1.71
CA GLN A 75 -2.69 8.71 2.33
C GLN A 75 -2.65 7.19 2.42
N MET A 76 -2.10 6.52 1.40
CA MET A 76 -1.94 5.06 1.42
C MET A 76 -1.00 4.62 2.56
N LEU A 77 0.10 5.33 2.78
CA LEU A 77 1.05 5.07 3.86
C LEU A 77 0.47 5.37 5.25
N ASP A 78 -0.33 6.44 5.38
CA ASP A 78 -1.05 6.75 6.63
C ASP A 78 -2.05 5.65 6.99
N ILE A 79 -2.79 5.14 6.01
CA ILE A 79 -3.73 4.03 6.21
C ILE A 79 -2.98 2.75 6.60
N GLU A 80 -1.87 2.43 5.94
CA GLU A 80 -1.03 1.28 6.30
C GLU A 80 -0.59 1.38 7.77
N GLN A 81 -0.09 2.54 8.19
CA GLN A 81 0.37 2.75 9.56
C GLN A 81 -0.77 2.59 10.56
N ARG A 82 -1.91 3.26 10.34
CA ARG A 82 -3.09 3.17 11.21
C ARG A 82 -3.62 1.74 11.33
N LEU A 83 -3.58 0.99 10.23
CA LEU A 83 -4.00 -0.41 10.22
C LEU A 83 -3.02 -1.26 11.03
N HIS A 84 -1.72 -1.03 10.88
CA HIS A 84 -0.69 -1.73 11.63
C HIS A 84 -0.83 -1.46 13.14
N ASP A 85 -1.01 -0.20 13.54
CA ASP A 85 -1.19 0.19 14.94
C ASP A 85 -2.46 -0.44 15.54
N TRP A 86 -3.58 -0.36 14.83
CA TRP A 86 -4.84 -0.97 15.28
C TRP A 86 -4.73 -2.49 15.42
N MET A 87 -4.06 -3.17 14.48
CA MET A 87 -3.83 -4.61 14.54
C MET A 87 -2.88 -4.99 15.68
N ALA A 88 -1.83 -4.20 15.93
CA ALA A 88 -0.90 -4.42 17.03
C ALA A 88 -1.60 -4.32 18.40
N GLU A 89 -2.56 -3.39 18.54
CA GLU A 89 -3.32 -3.20 19.77
C GLU A 89 -4.43 -4.26 19.97
N ASN A 90 -5.17 -4.59 18.91
CA ASN A 90 -6.39 -5.42 19.03
C ASN A 90 -6.15 -6.91 18.73
N LEU A 91 -5.14 -7.24 17.93
CA LEU A 91 -4.92 -8.56 17.35
C LEU A 91 -3.44 -8.97 17.42
N SER A 92 -2.78 -8.69 18.55
CA SER A 92 -1.35 -8.99 18.77
C SER A 92 -0.97 -10.47 18.65
N ALA A 93 -1.93 -11.38 18.74
CA ALA A 93 -1.73 -12.81 18.56
C ALA A 93 -1.61 -13.25 17.09
N TYR A 94 -1.89 -12.37 16.13
CA TYR A 94 -1.91 -12.69 14.71
C TYR A 94 -0.88 -11.85 13.94
N THR A 95 -0.14 -12.50 13.04
CA THR A 95 0.79 -11.81 12.14
C THR A 95 0.03 -11.21 10.95
N PHE A 96 0.10 -9.90 10.78
CA PHE A 96 -0.55 -9.18 9.70
C PHE A 96 0.49 -8.60 8.73
N ASN A 97 0.28 -8.82 7.43
CA ASN A 97 1.10 -8.23 6.36
C ASN A 97 0.18 -7.56 5.33
N ALA A 98 0.29 -6.24 5.18
CA ALA A 98 -0.36 -5.51 4.11
C ALA A 98 0.49 -5.55 2.83
N ALA A 99 -0.11 -5.94 1.72
CA ALA A 99 0.56 -5.93 0.42
C ALA A 99 -0.38 -5.44 -0.68
N SER A 100 0.09 -4.50 -1.49
CA SER A 100 -0.60 -4.02 -2.68
C SER A 100 0.41 -3.37 -3.62
N PRO A 101 0.24 -3.47 -4.96
CA PRO A 101 1.04 -2.71 -5.91
C PRO A 101 1.03 -1.22 -5.61
N VAL A 102 -0.13 -0.66 -5.22
CA VAL A 102 -0.28 0.76 -4.86
C VAL A 102 0.56 1.11 -3.64
N LEU A 103 0.59 0.23 -2.64
CA LEU A 103 1.38 0.41 -1.43
C LEU A 103 2.88 0.38 -1.75
N MET A 104 3.31 -0.58 -2.57
CA MET A 104 4.69 -0.69 -3.03
C MET A 104 5.13 0.56 -3.80
N PHE A 105 4.32 1.03 -4.75
CA PHE A 105 4.60 2.26 -5.50
C PHE A 105 4.56 3.51 -4.62
N SER A 106 3.75 3.52 -3.56
CA SER A 106 3.73 4.62 -2.59
C SER A 106 5.04 4.71 -1.81
N HIS A 107 5.57 3.58 -1.32
CA HIS A 107 6.89 3.50 -0.69
C HIS A 107 8.02 3.88 -1.64
N ILE A 108 8.02 3.34 -2.88
CA ILE A 108 9.05 3.63 -3.89
C ILE A 108 9.01 5.11 -4.30
N GLY A 109 7.83 5.63 -4.61
CA GLY A 109 7.62 7.01 -5.05
C GLY A 109 8.05 8.01 -3.99
N GLN A 110 7.64 7.82 -2.73
CA GLN A 110 8.03 8.72 -1.64
C GLN A 110 9.55 8.71 -1.41
N ARG A 111 10.18 7.53 -1.39
CA ARG A 111 11.64 7.44 -1.22
C ARG A 111 12.40 8.05 -2.39
N ASN A 112 11.93 7.86 -3.62
CA ASN A 112 12.56 8.43 -4.82
C ASN A 112 12.51 9.95 -4.82
N ILE A 113 11.35 10.54 -4.54
CA ILE A 113 11.19 12.00 -4.52
C ILE A 113 12.15 12.62 -3.49
N ILE A 114 12.20 12.06 -2.29
CA ILE A 114 13.08 12.57 -1.22
C ILE A 114 14.55 12.46 -1.63
N ARG A 115 14.97 11.31 -2.16
CA ARG A 115 16.37 11.09 -2.59
C ARG A 115 16.77 11.98 -3.75
N MET A 116 15.87 12.19 -4.72
CA MET A 116 16.14 13.07 -5.85
C MET A 116 16.28 14.52 -5.38
N LEU A 117 15.40 14.99 -4.50
CA LEU A 117 15.43 16.36 -3.99
C LEU A 117 16.69 16.65 -3.16
N ILE A 118 17.08 15.73 -2.28
CA ILE A 118 18.32 15.81 -1.51
C ILE A 118 19.54 15.74 -2.45
N GLY A 119 19.51 14.83 -3.44
CA GLY A 119 20.59 14.68 -4.41
C GLY A 119 20.81 15.94 -5.25
N SER A 120 19.73 16.55 -5.75
CA SER A 120 19.80 17.80 -6.51
C SER A 120 20.33 18.96 -5.66
N LEU A 121 19.88 19.08 -4.41
CA LEU A 121 20.37 20.11 -3.49
C LEU A 121 21.85 19.93 -3.16
N ALA A 122 22.26 18.68 -2.89
CA ALA A 122 23.66 18.34 -2.61
C ALA A 122 24.56 18.62 -3.82
N ALA A 123 24.12 18.26 -5.03
CA ALA A 123 24.85 18.53 -6.26
C ALA A 123 25.04 20.04 -6.49
N LEU A 124 24.00 20.84 -6.25
CA LEU A 124 24.05 22.30 -6.36
C LEU A 124 25.08 22.93 -5.41
N VAL A 125 25.09 22.49 -4.15
CA VAL A 125 26.08 22.92 -3.14
C VAL A 125 27.50 22.50 -3.55
N LEU A 126 27.65 21.28 -4.05
CA LEU A 126 28.96 20.74 -4.44
C LEU A 126 29.54 21.47 -5.66
N ILE A 127 28.72 21.73 -6.70
CA ILE A 127 29.12 22.55 -7.85
C ILE A 127 29.50 23.96 -7.40
N SER A 128 28.72 24.56 -6.49
CA SER A 128 29.04 25.87 -5.92
C SER A 128 30.40 25.90 -5.23
N LEU A 129 30.73 24.87 -4.43
CA LEU A 129 32.03 24.78 -3.77
C LEU A 129 33.18 24.64 -4.77
N ILE A 130 33.00 23.83 -5.81
CA ILE A 130 34.00 23.67 -6.89
C ILE A 130 34.25 25.01 -7.60
N LEU A 131 33.20 25.77 -7.91
CA LEU A 131 33.33 27.06 -8.58
C LEU A 131 34.06 28.09 -7.70
N VAL A 132 33.73 28.15 -6.40
CA VAL A 132 34.43 29.02 -5.45
C VAL A 132 35.93 28.67 -5.37
N PHE A 133 36.26 27.38 -5.33
CA PHE A 133 37.64 26.93 -5.31
C PHE A 133 38.38 27.24 -6.62
N ALA A 134 37.73 27.01 -7.77
CA ALA A 134 38.30 27.26 -9.10
C ALA A 134 38.59 28.75 -9.37
N PHE A 135 37.68 29.64 -8.98
CA PHE A 135 37.86 31.08 -9.17
C PHE A 135 38.70 31.76 -8.09
N ARG A 136 39.04 31.05 -7.00
CA ARG A 136 39.85 31.57 -5.89
C ARG A 136 39.28 32.86 -5.25
N SER A 137 38.01 33.16 -5.52
CA SER A 137 37.29 34.37 -5.13
C SER A 137 35.84 34.02 -4.83
N VAL A 138 35.46 34.15 -3.56
CA VAL A 138 34.12 33.84 -3.07
C VAL A 138 33.07 34.77 -3.72
N THR A 139 33.45 36.01 -4.00
CA THR A 139 32.59 37.01 -4.64
C THR A 139 32.19 36.60 -6.07
N LEU A 140 33.14 36.08 -6.86
CA LEU A 140 32.86 35.61 -8.22
C LEU A 140 32.05 34.31 -8.20
N GLY A 141 32.34 33.39 -7.26
CA GLY A 141 31.55 32.17 -7.07
C GLY A 141 30.09 32.44 -6.72
N LEU A 142 29.82 33.44 -5.87
CA LEU A 142 28.46 33.87 -5.51
C LEU A 142 27.70 34.50 -6.68
N ILE A 143 28.38 35.29 -7.52
CA ILE A 143 27.75 35.89 -8.71
C ILE A 143 27.38 34.81 -9.74
N CYS A 144 28.19 33.76 -9.88
CA CYS A 144 27.90 32.61 -10.76
C CYS A 144 26.82 31.65 -10.23
N LEU A 145 26.61 31.60 -8.90
CA LEU A 145 25.53 30.83 -8.27
C LEU A 145 24.15 31.35 -8.72
N ILE A 146 23.99 32.67 -8.83
CA ILE A 146 22.72 33.33 -9.16
C ILE A 146 22.08 32.79 -10.46
N PRO A 147 22.76 32.79 -11.63
CA PRO A 147 22.19 32.27 -12.86
C PRO A 147 21.98 30.75 -12.87
N ASN A 148 22.59 30.00 -11.94
CA ASN A 148 22.40 28.55 -11.82
C ASN A 148 21.22 28.21 -10.89
N LEU A 149 21.09 28.91 -9.77
CA LEU A 149 20.04 28.69 -8.77
C LEU A 149 18.69 29.24 -9.19
N ILE A 150 18.64 30.38 -9.87
CA ILE A 150 17.36 31.01 -10.24
C ILE A 150 16.54 30.09 -11.16
N PRO A 151 17.08 29.55 -12.27
CA PRO A 151 16.30 28.67 -13.14
C PRO A 151 15.88 27.37 -12.46
N ALA A 152 16.77 26.77 -11.67
CA ALA A 152 16.47 25.55 -10.91
C ALA A 152 15.38 25.82 -9.85
N GLY A 153 15.51 26.90 -9.08
CA GLY A 153 14.55 27.32 -8.08
C GLY A 153 13.18 27.66 -8.67
N MET A 154 13.14 28.31 -9.84
CA MET A 154 11.90 28.54 -10.58
C MET A 154 11.27 27.23 -11.05
N ALA A 155 12.04 26.31 -11.62
CA ALA A 155 11.54 25.01 -12.06
C ALA A 155 10.95 24.19 -10.90
N PHE A 156 11.70 24.07 -9.79
CA PHE A 156 11.22 23.37 -8.60
C PHE A 156 10.07 24.10 -7.89
N GLY A 157 10.07 25.43 -7.89
CA GLY A 157 9.01 26.24 -7.30
C GLY A 157 7.69 26.14 -8.07
N ILE A 158 7.73 26.24 -9.40
CA ILE A 158 6.57 26.04 -10.27
C ILE A 158 6.06 24.61 -10.14
N TRP A 159 6.96 23.63 -10.13
CA TRP A 159 6.59 22.23 -9.95
C TRP A 159 5.91 21.98 -8.59
N GLY A 160 6.43 22.56 -7.51
CA GLY A 160 5.83 22.45 -6.18
C GLY A 160 4.47 23.14 -6.05
N LEU A 161 4.25 24.24 -6.77
CA LEU A 161 2.95 24.92 -6.84
C LEU A 161 1.94 24.14 -7.68
N ALA A 162 2.37 23.55 -8.80
CA ALA A 162 1.51 22.79 -9.69
C ALA A 162 1.15 21.39 -9.16
N CYS A 163 2.02 20.81 -8.32
CA CYS A 163 1.86 19.46 -7.75
C CYS A 163 1.36 19.48 -6.30
N ARG A 164 0.90 20.63 -5.81
CA ARG A 164 0.11 20.77 -4.58
C ARG A 164 -1.33 20.34 -4.83
#